data_AF-A0A6N4SQP8-F1
#
_entry.id   AF-A0A6N4SQP8-F1
#
_cell.length_a   1.000
_cell.length_b   1.000
_cell.length_c   1.000
_cell.angle_alpha   90.00
_cell.angle_beta   90.00
_cell.angle_gamma   90.00
#
_symmetry.space_group_name_H-M   'P 1'
#
loop_
_entity.id
_entity.type
_entity.pdbx_description
1 polymer ?
#
loop_
_entity_poly.entity_id
_entity_poly.type
_entity_poly.pdbx_seq_one_letter_code
_entity_poly.pdbx_strand_id
1 'polypeptide(L)'
;MLIAVFAAILSINDLGGGRYGDDEMIAHKESAAMYEWSQAKSIKSILCQNQLQSLTTLEVTNTIKEGHEKIVDSIKNSQSKDIARYKKEMDEIRNGSANIDKKDWVIKDEKTGALGNVTGAAEWKAEAEKLGEAGDKFDLASLFLQICIVFGAISLVIQKTSTRKMFLYLMIGMGIVGTYFMIHAYSIAMG
;
A
#
# COMPACT_ATOMS: atom_id res chain seq x y z
N MET A 1 40.25 -9.13 5.91
CA MET A 1 39.21 -10.18 6.04
C MET A 1 37.92 -9.67 6.67
N LEU A 2 37.93 -9.06 7.86
CA LEU A 2 36.71 -8.52 8.50
C LEU A 2 35.90 -7.55 7.61
N ILE A 3 36.56 -6.66 6.86
CA ILE A 3 35.89 -5.72 5.95
C ILE A 3 35.11 -6.46 4.85
N ALA A 4 35.68 -7.55 4.31
CA ALA A 4 35.01 -8.35 3.29
C ALA A 4 33.77 -9.07 3.83
N VAL A 5 33.79 -9.49 5.10
CA VAL A 5 32.63 -10.09 5.77
C VAL A 5 31.51 -9.06 5.91
N PHE A 6 31.81 -7.86 6.43
CA PHE A 6 30.79 -6.81 6.57
C PHE A 6 30.29 -6.28 5.22
N ALA A 7 31.14 -6.25 4.19
CA ALA A 7 30.71 -5.94 2.83
C ALA A 7 29.73 -6.97 2.28
N ALA A 8 29.96 -8.27 2.53
CA ALA A 8 29.01 -9.32 2.16
C ALA A 8 27.67 -9.18 2.90
N ILE A 9 27.70 -8.85 4.21
CA ILE A 9 26.49 -8.59 5.00
C ILE A 9 25.73 -7.37 4.44
N LEU A 10 26.43 -6.29 4.09
CA LEU A 10 25.83 -5.12 3.46
C LEU A 10 25.15 -5.48 2.14
N SER A 11 25.78 -6.28 1.28
CA SER A 11 25.15 -6.73 0.03
C SER A 11 23.88 -7.55 0.25
N ILE A 12 23.82 -8.37 1.31
CA ILE A 12 22.59 -9.10 1.68
C ILE A 12 21.51 -8.14 2.18
N ASN A 13 21.90 -7.12 2.96
CA ASN A 13 21.00 -6.10 3.45
C ASN A 13 20.39 -5.29 2.29
N ASP A 14 21.22 -4.82 1.36
CA ASP A 14 20.78 -4.03 0.19
C ASP A 14 19.85 -4.85 -0.71
N LEU A 15 20.09 -6.16 -0.86
CA LEU A 15 19.20 -7.05 -1.61
C LEU A 15 17.84 -7.23 -0.91
N GLY A 16 17.84 -7.34 0.42
CA GLY A 16 16.61 -7.37 1.23
C GLY A 16 15.84 -6.06 1.10
N GLY A 17 16.47 -4.94 1.45
CA GLY A 17 15.87 -3.60 1.39
C GLY A 17 15.32 -3.26 0.00
N GLY A 18 16.06 -3.58 -1.06
CA GLY A 18 15.60 -3.35 -2.43
C GLY A 18 14.31 -4.12 -2.77
N ARG A 19 14.23 -5.41 -2.40
CA ARG A 19 13.03 -6.22 -2.64
C ARG A 19 11.83 -5.71 -1.86
N TYR A 20 12.00 -5.40 -0.57
CA TYR A 20 10.89 -4.93 0.26
C TYR A 20 10.42 -3.53 -0.14
N GLY A 21 11.34 -2.66 -0.61
CA GLY A 21 10.97 -1.38 -1.21
C GLY A 21 10.19 -1.52 -2.51
N ASP A 22 10.54 -2.49 -3.36
CA ASP A 22 9.75 -2.80 -4.57
C ASP A 22 8.34 -3.31 -4.19
N ASP A 23 8.24 -4.21 -3.21
CA ASP A 23 6.97 -4.75 -2.71
C ASP A 23 6.10 -3.64 -2.07
N GLU A 24 6.71 -2.72 -1.31
CA GLU A 24 6.04 -1.54 -0.74
C GLU A 24 5.47 -0.65 -1.85
N MET A 25 6.26 -0.37 -2.89
CA MET A 25 5.82 0.44 -4.02
C MET A 25 4.66 -0.22 -4.77
N ILE A 26 4.68 -1.55 -4.93
CA ILE A 26 3.56 -2.31 -5.51
C ILE A 26 2.32 -2.18 -4.63
N ALA A 27 2.44 -2.35 -3.31
CA ALA A 27 1.32 -2.22 -2.39
C ALA A 27 0.71 -0.80 -2.40
N HIS A 28 1.55 0.24 -2.45
CA HIS A 28 1.09 1.62 -2.61
C HIS A 28 0.38 1.86 -3.94
N LYS A 29 0.91 1.31 -5.03
CA LYS A 29 0.31 1.40 -6.35
C LYS A 29 -1.06 0.71 -6.39
N GLU A 30 -1.19 -0.48 -5.82
CA GLU A 30 -2.47 -1.18 -5.74
C GLU A 30 -3.47 -0.45 -4.84
N SER A 31 -3.05 0.09 -3.70
CA SER A 31 -3.91 0.94 -2.86
C SER A 31 -4.44 2.15 -3.65
N ALA A 32 -3.57 2.84 -4.39
CA ALA A 32 -3.94 3.96 -5.25
C ALA A 32 -4.92 3.55 -6.34
N ALA A 33 -4.68 2.42 -7.02
CA ALA A 33 -5.57 1.88 -8.05
C ALA A 33 -6.96 1.57 -7.48
N MET A 34 -7.05 1.01 -6.27
CA MET A 34 -8.32 0.77 -5.58
C MET A 34 -9.05 2.09 -5.25
N TYR A 35 -8.35 3.12 -4.79
CA TYR A 35 -8.95 4.44 -4.58
C TYR A 35 -9.43 5.08 -5.89
N GLU A 36 -8.67 4.98 -6.97
CA GLU A 36 -9.07 5.44 -8.30
C GLU A 36 -10.33 4.70 -8.78
N TRP A 37 -10.39 3.39 -8.58
CA TRP A 37 -11.57 2.60 -8.91
C TRP A 37 -12.80 3.05 -8.12
N SER A 38 -12.66 3.24 -6.80
CA SER A 38 -13.73 3.79 -5.95
C SER A 38 -14.15 5.19 -6.40
N GLN A 39 -13.21 6.06 -6.81
CA GLN A 39 -13.53 7.38 -7.33
C GLN A 39 -14.31 7.32 -8.64
N ALA A 40 -13.92 6.42 -9.55
CA ALA A 40 -14.67 6.21 -10.79
C ALA A 40 -16.11 5.75 -10.52
N LYS A 41 -16.34 4.91 -9.50
CA LYS A 41 -17.69 4.52 -9.05
C LYS A 41 -18.46 5.69 -8.45
N SER A 42 -17.79 6.54 -7.66
CA SER A 42 -18.38 7.77 -7.11
C SER A 42 -18.88 8.70 -8.22
N ILE A 43 -18.07 8.94 -9.26
CA ILE A 43 -18.46 9.75 -10.43
C ILE A 43 -19.70 9.16 -11.12
N LYS A 44 -19.75 7.83 -11.31
CA LYS A 44 -20.94 7.16 -11.87
C LYS A 44 -22.17 7.34 -10.99
N SER A 45 -22.03 7.21 -9.67
CA SER A 45 -23.13 7.45 -8.71
C SER A 45 -23.63 8.89 -8.76
N ILE A 46 -22.72 9.88 -8.83
CA ILE A 46 -23.08 11.30 -8.93
C ILE A 46 -23.83 11.57 -10.25
N LEU A 47 -23.39 10.96 -11.35
CA LEU A 47 -24.09 11.08 -12.64
C LEU A 47 -25.53 10.56 -12.56
N CYS A 48 -25.73 9.37 -11.98
CA CYS A 48 -27.07 8.81 -11.73
C CYS A 48 -27.91 9.71 -10.82
N GLN A 49 -27.30 10.27 -9.78
CA GLN A 49 -27.97 11.19 -8.85
C GLN A 49 -28.41 12.49 -9.54
N ASN A 50 -27.55 13.07 -10.39
CA ASN A 50 -27.88 14.26 -11.18
C ASN A 50 -29.03 13.98 -12.15
N GLN A 51 -29.03 12.82 -12.82
CA GLN A 51 -30.13 12.42 -13.70
C GLN A 51 -31.45 12.28 -12.90
N LEU A 52 -31.40 11.66 -11.72
CA LEU A 52 -32.57 11.52 -10.86
C LEU A 52 -33.09 12.87 -10.34
N GLN A 53 -32.20 13.80 -9.98
CA GLN A 53 -32.57 15.16 -9.61
C GLN A 53 -33.22 15.91 -10.77
N SER A 54 -32.66 15.84 -11.98
CA SER A 54 -33.27 16.43 -13.17
C SER A 54 -34.66 15.88 -13.45
N LEU A 55 -34.86 14.56 -13.39
CA LEU A 55 -36.17 13.94 -13.55
C LEU A 55 -37.17 14.35 -12.45
N THR A 56 -36.68 14.52 -11.22
CA THR A 56 -37.51 14.99 -10.10
C THR A 56 -37.93 16.44 -10.28
N THR A 57 -37.02 17.31 -10.75
CA THR A 57 -37.35 18.69 -11.09
C THR A 57 -38.42 18.76 -12.18
N LEU A 58 -38.29 17.95 -13.24
CA LEU A 58 -39.28 17.91 -14.34
C LEU A 58 -40.67 17.45 -13.90
N GLU A 59 -40.73 16.54 -12.92
CA GLU A 59 -41.98 16.10 -12.29
C GLU A 59 -42.60 17.22 -11.45
N VAL A 60 -41.80 17.90 -10.61
CA VAL A 60 -42.26 19.01 -9.78
C VAL A 60 -42.73 20.20 -10.63
N THR A 61 -42.08 20.47 -11.78
CA THR A 61 -42.49 21.53 -12.72
C THR A 61 -43.64 21.11 -13.64
N ASN A 62 -44.21 19.92 -13.43
CA ASN A 62 -45.33 19.37 -14.20
C ASN A 62 -45.10 19.42 -15.72
N THR A 63 -43.82 19.26 -16.14
CA THR A 63 -43.38 19.36 -17.53
C THR A 63 -43.39 17.99 -18.22
N ILE A 64 -43.66 16.92 -17.45
CA ILE A 64 -43.81 15.56 -17.96
C ILE A 64 -45.15 15.47 -18.70
N LYS A 65 -45.10 15.00 -19.95
CA LYS A 65 -46.29 14.78 -20.78
C LYS A 65 -47.17 13.69 -20.16
N GLU A 66 -48.47 13.97 -20.03
CA GLU A 66 -49.47 13.02 -19.51
C GLU A 66 -49.31 11.63 -20.16
N GLY A 67 -49.31 10.58 -19.34
CA GLY A 67 -49.13 9.18 -19.75
C GLY A 67 -47.69 8.64 -19.72
N HIS A 68 -46.66 9.49 -19.54
CA HIS A 68 -45.26 9.04 -19.44
C HIS A 68 -44.74 8.87 -18.00
N GLU A 69 -45.54 9.18 -17.00
CA GLU A 69 -45.20 9.10 -15.56
C GLU A 69 -44.64 7.73 -15.17
N LYS A 70 -45.29 6.65 -15.62
CA LYS A 70 -44.83 5.27 -15.35
C LYS A 70 -43.44 4.96 -15.92
N ILE A 71 -43.08 5.57 -17.05
CA ILE A 71 -41.75 5.39 -17.67
C ILE A 71 -40.71 6.17 -16.86
N VAL A 72 -41.04 7.39 -16.45
CA VAL A 72 -40.17 8.23 -15.61
C VAL A 72 -39.91 7.57 -14.25
N ASP A 73 -40.94 6.99 -13.63
CA ASP A 73 -40.82 6.24 -12.38
C ASP A 73 -39.95 4.99 -12.53
N SER A 74 -40.07 4.28 -13.65
CA SER A 74 -39.22 3.12 -13.94
C SER A 74 -37.74 3.53 -14.04
N ILE A 75 -37.45 4.63 -14.74
CA ILE A 75 -36.09 5.17 -14.88
C ILE A 75 -35.56 5.62 -13.51
N LYS A 76 -36.35 6.37 -12.74
CA LYS A 76 -35.99 6.79 -11.38
C LYS A 76 -35.64 5.60 -10.49
N ASN A 77 -36.47 4.56 -10.50
CA ASN A 77 -36.24 3.34 -9.73
C ASN A 77 -34.98 2.59 -10.17
N SER A 78 -34.69 2.53 -11.47
CA SER A 78 -33.45 1.95 -11.98
C SER A 78 -32.22 2.74 -11.49
N GLN A 79 -32.26 4.07 -11.62
CA GLN A 79 -31.18 4.95 -11.19
C GLN A 79 -30.94 4.90 -9.67
N SER A 80 -32.00 4.84 -8.86
CA SER A 80 -31.88 4.65 -7.41
C SER A 80 -31.23 3.30 -7.05
N LYS A 81 -31.54 2.23 -7.77
CA LYS A 81 -30.89 0.92 -7.58
C LYS A 81 -29.42 0.97 -7.97
N ASP A 82 -29.07 1.63 -9.07
CA ASP A 82 -27.68 1.79 -9.50
C ASP A 82 -26.86 2.61 -8.50
N ILE A 83 -27.42 3.70 -7.95
CA ILE A 83 -26.79 4.50 -6.88
C ILE A 83 -26.52 3.63 -5.64
N ALA A 84 -27.51 2.85 -5.19
CA ALA A 84 -27.34 1.97 -4.05
C ALA A 84 -26.27 0.89 -4.30
N ARG A 85 -26.23 0.33 -5.51
CA ARG A 85 -25.20 -0.63 -5.93
C ARG A 85 -23.81 -0.01 -5.89
N TYR A 86 -23.61 1.15 -6.50
CA TYR A 86 -22.31 1.82 -6.54
C TYR A 86 -21.80 2.21 -5.15
N LYS A 87 -22.68 2.59 -4.22
CA LYS A 87 -22.29 2.85 -2.83
C LYS A 87 -21.70 1.62 -2.15
N LYS A 88 -22.38 0.48 -2.26
CA LYS A 88 -21.89 -0.78 -1.68
C LYS A 88 -20.59 -1.25 -2.35
N GLU A 89 -20.49 -1.12 -3.67
CA GLU A 89 -19.23 -1.41 -4.39
C GLU A 89 -18.07 -0.53 -3.89
N MET A 90 -18.29 0.76 -3.65
CA MET A 90 -17.24 1.65 -3.11
C MET A 90 -16.81 1.24 -1.70
N ASP A 91 -17.76 0.88 -0.83
CA ASP A 91 -17.46 0.44 0.53
C ASP A 91 -16.64 -0.85 0.53
N GLU A 92 -16.95 -1.79 -0.37
CA GLU A 92 -16.18 -3.02 -0.59
C GLU A 92 -14.77 -2.74 -1.13
N ILE A 93 -14.60 -1.84 -2.11
CA ILE A 93 -13.28 -1.48 -2.65
C ILE A 93 -12.41 -0.79 -1.59
N ARG A 94 -13.01 0.05 -0.76
CA ARG A 94 -12.27 0.84 0.23
C ARG A 94 -11.79 -0.03 1.40
N ASN A 95 -12.68 -0.87 1.94
CA ASN A 95 -12.42 -1.61 3.17
C ASN A 95 -11.94 -3.05 2.90
N GLY A 96 -12.18 -3.58 1.71
CA GLY A 96 -11.93 -4.97 1.36
C GLY A 96 -13.09 -5.87 1.75
N SER A 97 -13.30 -6.93 0.98
CA SER A 97 -14.40 -7.88 1.20
C SER A 97 -14.31 -8.59 2.56
N ALA A 98 -13.12 -8.71 3.15
CA ALA A 98 -12.89 -9.35 4.45
C ALA A 98 -13.42 -8.52 5.63
N ASN A 99 -13.52 -7.19 5.48
CA ASN A 99 -13.91 -6.26 6.55
C ASN A 99 -15.38 -5.80 6.43
N ILE A 100 -16.14 -6.33 5.49
CA ILE A 100 -17.56 -6.04 5.28
C ILE A 100 -18.41 -7.29 5.43
N ASP A 101 -19.68 -7.10 5.82
CA ASP A 101 -20.64 -8.19 5.94
C ASP A 101 -20.88 -8.88 4.59
N LYS A 102 -20.99 -10.22 4.59
CA LYS A 102 -21.25 -11.04 3.39
C LYS A 102 -22.50 -10.63 2.60
N LYS A 103 -23.42 -9.90 3.24
CA LYS A 103 -24.66 -9.38 2.65
C LYS A 103 -24.43 -8.16 1.76
N ASP A 104 -23.30 -7.50 1.93
CA ASP A 104 -22.91 -6.30 1.19
C ASP A 104 -21.80 -6.56 0.16
N TRP A 105 -21.44 -7.83 -0.08
CA TRP A 105 -20.60 -8.22 -1.20
C TRP A 105 -21.34 -8.02 -2.52
N VAL A 106 -20.81 -7.13 -3.36
CA VAL A 106 -21.44 -6.78 -4.64
C VAL A 106 -20.47 -7.01 -5.79
N ILE A 107 -19.17 -6.93 -5.52
CA ILE A 107 -18.13 -7.08 -6.53
C ILE A 107 -17.78 -8.55 -6.70
N LYS A 108 -18.01 -9.03 -7.92
CA LYS A 108 -17.47 -10.32 -8.38
C LYS A 108 -16.04 -10.10 -8.81
N ASP A 109 -15.14 -10.90 -8.27
CA ASP A 109 -13.75 -10.95 -8.72
C ASP A 109 -13.71 -11.29 -10.21
N GLU A 110 -13.04 -10.46 -11.01
CA GLU A 110 -12.95 -10.63 -12.46
C GLU A 110 -12.16 -11.89 -12.86
N LYS A 111 -11.30 -12.42 -11.98
CA LYS A 111 -10.48 -13.62 -12.24
C LYS A 111 -11.16 -14.92 -11.82
N THR A 112 -11.91 -14.89 -10.72
CA THR A 112 -12.52 -16.11 -10.13
C THR A 112 -14.05 -16.14 -10.27
N GLY A 113 -14.68 -15.01 -10.58
CA GLY A 113 -16.14 -14.86 -10.59
C GLY A 113 -16.79 -14.96 -9.21
N ALA A 114 -16.00 -15.15 -8.15
CA ALA A 114 -16.46 -15.31 -6.78
C ALA A 114 -16.68 -13.94 -6.11
N LEU A 115 -17.69 -13.87 -5.25
CA LEU A 115 -17.93 -12.72 -4.38
C LEU A 115 -17.02 -12.84 -3.16
N GLY A 116 -16.49 -11.70 -2.68
CA GLY A 116 -15.81 -11.65 -1.40
C GLY A 116 -14.28 -11.82 -1.43
N ASN A 117 -13.65 -11.70 -2.61
CA ASN A 117 -12.21 -11.89 -2.79
C ASN A 117 -11.45 -10.59 -3.11
N VAL A 118 -12.07 -9.43 -2.90
CA VAL A 118 -11.47 -8.13 -3.24
C VAL A 118 -10.64 -7.63 -2.05
N THR A 119 -9.34 -7.50 -2.26
CA THR A 119 -8.45 -6.84 -1.30
C THR A 119 -8.68 -5.33 -1.36
N GLY A 120 -8.97 -4.74 -0.20
CA GLY A 120 -9.35 -3.33 -0.10
C GLY A 120 -8.16 -2.37 -0.19
N ALA A 121 -8.45 -1.11 -0.54
CA ALA A 121 -7.46 -0.03 -0.47
C ALA A 121 -6.82 0.10 0.92
N ALA A 122 -7.59 -0.10 1.99
CA ALA A 122 -7.11 -0.05 3.36
C ALA A 122 -6.15 -1.19 3.70
N GLU A 123 -6.39 -2.39 3.18
CA GLU A 123 -5.54 -3.58 3.41
C GLU A 123 -4.20 -3.41 2.70
N TRP A 124 -4.21 -2.98 1.44
CA TRP A 124 -2.99 -2.65 0.70
C TRP A 124 -2.18 -1.53 1.36
N LYS A 125 -2.86 -0.56 1.97
CA LYS A 125 -2.19 0.52 2.70
C LYS A 125 -1.53 0.02 3.99
N ALA A 126 -2.18 -0.87 4.74
CA ALA A 126 -1.60 -1.47 5.93
C ALA A 126 -0.39 -2.34 5.58
N GLU A 127 -0.46 -3.09 4.48
CA GLU A 127 0.67 -3.88 3.97
C GLU A 127 1.84 -2.97 3.56
N ALA A 128 1.56 -1.89 2.82
CA ALA A 128 2.58 -0.91 2.45
C ALA A 128 3.25 -0.29 3.68
N GLU A 129 2.49 0.06 4.72
CA GLU A 129 3.04 0.64 5.97
C GLU A 129 3.95 -0.36 6.72
N LYS A 130 3.57 -1.64 6.74
CA LYS A 130 4.40 -2.70 7.33
C LYS A 130 5.70 -2.91 6.56
N LEU A 131 5.63 -2.91 5.23
CA LEU A 131 6.79 -3.03 4.35
C LEU A 131 7.71 -1.81 4.47
N GLY A 132 7.14 -0.61 4.58
CA GLY A 132 7.87 0.63 4.84
C GLY A 132 8.61 0.63 6.17
N GLU A 133 7.98 0.14 7.25
CA GLU A 133 8.67 0.00 8.55
C GLU A 133 9.86 -0.96 8.46
N ALA A 134 9.72 -2.07 7.72
CA ALA A 134 10.83 -2.98 7.46
C ALA A 134 11.93 -2.29 6.62
N GLY A 135 11.55 -1.54 5.59
CA GLY A 135 12.43 -0.75 4.73
C GLY A 135 13.28 0.25 5.52
N ASP A 136 12.67 1.02 6.42
CA ASP A 136 13.37 1.96 7.30
C ASP A 136 14.46 1.28 8.15
N LYS A 137 14.23 0.04 8.60
CA LYS A 137 15.24 -0.75 9.33
C LYS A 137 16.36 -1.24 8.43
N PHE A 138 16.06 -1.62 7.19
CA PHE A 138 17.07 -1.97 6.19
C PHE A 138 17.96 -0.77 5.87
N ASP A 139 17.41 0.42 5.71
CA ASP A 139 18.18 1.65 5.47
C ASP A 139 19.12 1.96 6.64
N LEU A 140 18.62 1.83 7.87
CA LEU A 140 19.43 2.03 9.07
C LEU A 140 20.56 1.00 9.18
N ALA A 141 20.29 -0.26 8.82
CA ALA A 141 21.31 -1.30 8.75
C ALA A 141 22.38 -0.98 7.70
N SER A 142 22.00 -0.53 6.50
CA SER A 142 22.94 -0.10 5.45
C SER A 142 23.81 1.07 5.93
N LEU A 143 23.24 2.06 6.60
CA LEU A 143 23.99 3.19 7.17
C LEU A 143 25.11 2.69 8.12
N PHE A 144 24.78 1.85 9.09
CA PHE A 144 25.75 1.36 10.07
C PHE A 144 26.81 0.45 9.45
N LEU A 145 26.43 -0.39 8.49
CA LEU A 145 27.35 -1.27 7.77
C LEU A 145 28.28 -0.48 6.84
N GLN A 146 27.80 0.56 6.17
CA GLN A 146 28.64 1.47 5.39
C GLN A 146 29.65 2.21 6.28
N ILE A 147 29.20 2.75 7.42
CA ILE A 147 30.09 3.39 8.41
C ILE A 147 31.14 2.38 8.94
N CYS A 148 30.75 1.13 9.19
CA CYS A 148 31.66 0.05 9.57
C CYS A 148 32.77 -0.14 8.53
N ILE A 149 32.42 -0.23 7.24
CA ILE A 149 33.39 -0.37 6.14
C ILE A 149 34.32 0.84 6.07
N VAL A 150 33.80 2.06 6.22
CA VAL A 150 34.59 3.30 6.21
C VAL A 150 35.62 3.30 7.35
N PHE A 151 35.22 2.98 8.59
CA PHE A 151 36.17 2.86 9.70
C PHE A 151 37.19 1.73 9.50
N GLY A 152 36.77 0.62 8.89
CA GLY A 152 37.67 -0.45 8.48
C GLY A 152 38.76 0.04 7.52
N ALA A 153 38.38 0.78 6.48
CA ALA A 153 39.31 1.35 5.51
C ALA A 153 40.28 2.35 6.16
N ILE A 154 39.77 3.26 7.00
CA ILE A 154 40.60 4.23 7.75
C ILE A 154 41.61 3.51 8.65
N SER A 155 41.20 2.43 9.31
CA SER A 155 42.09 1.64 10.18
C SER A 155 43.29 1.04 9.41
N LEU A 156 43.14 0.74 8.12
CA LEU A 156 44.24 0.22 7.29
C LEU A 156 45.26 1.29 6.90
N VAL A 157 44.82 2.54 6.75
CA VAL A 157 45.68 3.66 6.34
C VAL A 157 46.50 4.21 7.52
N ILE A 158 45.96 4.16 8.74
CA ILE A 158 46.60 4.72 9.93
C ILE A 158 47.79 3.85 10.37
N GLN A 159 48.98 4.46 10.42
CA GLN A 159 50.22 3.78 10.84
C GLN A 159 50.38 3.70 12.37
N LYS A 160 49.80 4.66 13.12
CA LYS A 160 49.94 4.71 14.59
C LYS A 160 49.08 3.63 15.26
N THR A 161 49.70 2.72 16.00
CA THR A 161 49.08 1.49 16.52
C THR A 161 47.90 1.74 17.47
N SER A 162 47.96 2.81 18.27
CA SER A 162 46.88 3.15 19.22
C SER A 162 45.59 3.58 18.51
N THR A 163 45.70 4.49 17.55
CA THR A 163 44.54 4.99 16.78
C THR A 163 44.01 3.92 15.84
N ARG A 164 44.88 3.08 15.25
CA ARG A 164 44.46 1.90 14.47
C ARG A 164 43.53 0.98 15.25
N LYS A 165 43.89 0.63 16.49
CA LYS A 165 43.06 -0.24 17.35
C LYS A 165 41.72 0.40 17.68
N MET A 166 41.68 1.70 17.95
CA MET A 166 40.43 2.43 18.21
C MET A 166 39.45 2.34 17.03
N PHE A 167 39.92 2.63 15.81
CA PHE A 167 39.09 2.52 14.61
C PHE A 167 38.63 1.09 14.33
N LEU A 168 39.46 0.10 14.66
CA LEU A 168 39.10 -1.31 14.50
C LEU A 168 38.00 -1.74 15.50
N TYR A 169 38.03 -1.25 16.75
CA TYR A 169 36.94 -1.48 17.70
C TYR A 169 35.65 -0.77 17.30
N LEU A 170 35.74 0.47 16.79
CA LEU A 170 34.58 1.21 16.27
C LEU A 170 33.96 0.50 15.06
N MET A 171 34.78 0.00 14.14
CA MET A 171 34.34 -0.83 13.02
C MET A 171 33.53 -2.02 13.52
N ILE A 172 34.07 -2.81 14.44
CA ILE A 172 33.37 -3.99 14.96
C ILE A 172 32.06 -3.60 15.65
N GLY A 173 32.06 -2.54 16.46
CA GLY A 173 30.86 -2.05 17.14
C GLY A 173 29.75 -1.67 16.15
N MET A 174 30.07 -0.87 15.13
CA MET A 174 29.12 -0.46 14.11
C MET A 174 28.63 -1.63 13.25
N GLY A 175 29.53 -2.58 12.93
CA GLY A 175 29.18 -3.79 12.20
C GLY A 175 28.19 -4.68 12.95
N ILE A 176 28.35 -4.82 14.27
CA ILE A 176 27.41 -5.56 15.12
C ILE A 176 26.04 -4.86 15.16
N VAL A 177 26.03 -3.54 15.38
CA VAL A 177 24.78 -2.74 15.41
C VAL A 177 24.05 -2.82 14.07
N GLY A 178 24.76 -2.68 12.95
CA GLY A 178 24.16 -2.79 11.62
C GLY A 178 23.60 -4.19 11.33
N THR A 179 24.33 -5.25 11.73
CA THR A 179 23.84 -6.63 11.58
C THR A 179 22.61 -6.90 12.44
N TYR A 180 22.55 -6.32 13.64
CA TYR A 180 21.37 -6.39 14.51
C TYR A 180 20.13 -5.76 13.84
N PHE A 181 20.27 -4.56 13.27
CA PHE A 181 19.16 -3.91 12.54
C PHE A 181 18.73 -4.71 11.31
N MET A 182 19.67 -5.31 10.57
CA MET A 182 19.35 -6.18 9.43
C MET A 182 18.49 -7.38 9.86
N ILE A 183 18.88 -8.08 10.94
CA ILE A 183 18.11 -9.23 11.45
C ILE A 183 16.71 -8.79 11.91
N HIS A 184 16.63 -7.63 12.58
CA HIS A 184 15.35 -7.09 13.02
C HIS A 184 14.44 -6.71 11.84
N ALA A 185 15.00 -6.12 10.78
CA ALA A 185 14.29 -5.79 9.54
C ALA A 185 13.69 -7.05 8.90
N TYR A 186 14.48 -8.13 8.78
CA TYR A 186 13.99 -9.41 8.28
C TYR A 186 12.90 -10.03 9.16
N SER A 187 12.95 -9.81 10.48
CA SER A 187 11.91 -10.30 11.39
C SER A 187 10.58 -9.57 11.20
N ILE A 188 10.60 -8.26 10.94
CA ILE A 188 9.38 -7.47 10.67
C ILE A 188 8.84 -7.80 9.28
N ALA A 189 9.73 -8.03 8.31
CA ALA A 189 9.34 -8.34 6.95
C ALA A 189 8.78 -9.76 6.77
N MET A 190 9.17 -10.72 7.63
CA MET A 190 8.68 -12.10 7.60
C MET A 190 7.57 -12.44 8.61
N GLY A 191 7.36 -11.60 9.64
CA GLY A 191 6.32 -11.79 10.65
C GLY A 191 5.18 -10.81 10.44
#